data_AF-A0A955FF93-F1
#
_entry.id   AF-A0A955FF93-F1
#
_cell.length_a   1.000
_cell.length_b   1.000
_cell.length_c   1.000
_cell.angle_alpha   90.00
_cell.angle_beta   90.00
_cell.angle_gamma   90.00
#
_symmetry.space_group_name_H-M   'P 1'
#
loop_
_entity.id
_entity.type
_entity.pdbx_description
1 polymer ?
#
loop_
_entity_poly.entity_id
_entity_poly.type
_entity_poly.pdbx_seq_one_letter_code
_entity_poly.pdbx_strand_id
1 'polypeptide(L)' 'MADYPLTKEEFDAIYHKVPRLTVEVIVRTSEGVALTLRSIEPCAGQWHLPGGTVYYGESF' A
#
# COMPACT_ATOMS: atom_id res chain seq x y z
N MET A 1 -5.32 17.59 1.54
CA MET A 1 -4.86 16.41 0.79
C MET A 1 -3.56 16.81 0.13
N ALA A 2 -2.54 15.95 0.13
CA ALA A 2 -1.30 16.29 -0.57
C ALA A 2 -1.60 16.54 -2.05
N ASP A 3 -1.01 17.59 -2.61
CA ASP A 3 -1.23 18.00 -3.99
C ASP A 3 -0.35 17.13 -4.89
N TYR A 4 -0.81 15.90 -5.12
CA TYR A 4 -0.09 14.95 -5.98
C TYR A 4 -0.31 15.31 -7.46
N PRO A 5 0.68 15.04 -8.34
CA PRO A 5 0.57 15.42 -9.75
C PRO A 5 -0.52 14.67 -10.54
N LEU A 6 -1.10 13.61 -9.96
CA LEU A 6 -2.20 12.84 -10.54
C LEU A 6 -3.40 12.88 -9.59
N THR A 7 -4.60 13.02 -10.16
CA THR A 7 -5.85 12.74 -9.44
C THR A 7 -5.94 11.27 -9.06
N LYS A 8 -6.85 10.95 -8.14
CA LYS A 8 -7.09 9.56 -7.73
C LYS A 8 -7.54 8.70 -8.91
N GLU A 9 -8.43 9.24 -9.74
CA GLU A 9 -8.97 8.56 -10.92
C GLU A 9 -7.88 8.29 -11.97
N GLU A 10 -7.02 9.27 -12.26
CA GLU A 10 -5.89 9.09 -13.18
C GLU A 10 -4.89 8.05 -12.66
N PHE A 11 -4.56 8.15 -11.37
CA PHE A 11 -3.68 7.19 -10.71
C PHE A 11 -4.25 5.77 -10.83
N ASP A 12 -5.49 5.56 -10.44
CA ASP A 12 -6.12 4.24 -10.50
C ASP A 12 -6.19 3.71 -11.94
N ALA A 13 -6.57 4.55 -12.91
CA ALA A 13 -6.66 4.15 -14.32
C ALA A 13 -5.32 3.69 -14.92
N ILE A 14 -4.20 4.33 -14.53
CA ILE A 14 -2.84 3.94 -14.95
C ILE A 14 -2.44 2.64 -14.22
N TYR A 15 -2.51 2.64 -12.90
CA TYR A 15 -1.98 1.57 -12.04
C TYR A 15 -2.89 0.33 -11.95
N HIS A 16 -4.01 0.30 -12.69
CA HIS A 16 -4.72 -0.94 -13.01
C HIS A 16 -4.09 -1.72 -14.17
N LYS A 17 -3.17 -1.12 -14.93
CA LYS A 17 -2.55 -1.72 -16.13
C LYS A 17 -1.07 -2.06 -15.96
N VAL A 18 -0.44 -1.55 -14.91
CA VAL A 18 1.00 -1.69 -14.65
C VAL A 18 1.27 -2.05 -13.19
N PRO A 19 2.43 -2.62 -12.86
CA PRO A 19 2.83 -2.85 -11.47
C PRO A 19 2.80 -1.58 -10.62
N ARG A 20 2.42 -1.73 -9.36
CA ARG A 20 2.38 -0.64 -8.37
C ARG A 20 3.65 -0.66 -7.54
N LEU A 21 4.22 0.53 -7.28
CA LEU A 21 5.21 0.69 -6.23
C LEU A 21 4.48 0.66 -4.88
N THR A 22 4.86 -0.26 -4.02
CA THR A 22 4.35 -0.37 -2.65
C THR A 22 5.50 -0.38 -1.66
N VAL A 23 5.24 0.14 -0.47
CA VAL A 23 6.15 0.05 0.68
C VAL A 23 5.45 -0.74 1.77
N GLU A 24 6.14 -1.75 2.28
CA GLU A 24 5.72 -2.57 3.41
C GLU A 24 6.61 -2.26 4.60
N VAL A 25 6.03 -2.21 5.80
CA VAL A 25 6.78 -1.96 7.03
C VAL A 25 6.78 -3.20 7.91
N ILE A 26 7.97 -3.56 8.40
CA ILE A 26 8.13 -4.63 9.38
C ILE A 26 8.10 -3.99 10.77
N VAL A 27 6.98 -4.17 11.47
CA VAL A 27 6.84 -3.70 12.85
C VAL A 27 7.32 -4.81 13.79
N ARG A 28 8.48 -4.59 14.43
CA ARG A 28 9.02 -5.50 15.44
C ARG A 28 8.54 -5.10 16.83
N THR A 29 8.11 -6.09 17.62
CA THR A 29 7.77 -5.96 19.04
C THR A 29 8.66 -6.90 19.85
N SER A 30 8.55 -6.85 21.18
CA SER A 30 9.20 -7.84 22.06
C SER A 30 8.67 -9.27 21.85
N GLU A 31 7.50 -9.44 21.25
CA GLU A 31 6.83 -10.73 21.04
C GLU A 31 7.03 -11.29 19.62
N GLY A 32 7.51 -10.48 18.67
CA GLY A 32 7.75 -10.92 17.30
C GLY A 32 7.55 -9.82 16.26
N VAL A 33 7.01 -10.20 15.10
CA VAL A 33 6.64 -9.27 14.01
C VAL A 33 5.13 -9.15 13.98
N ALA A 34 4.61 -7.92 14.04
CA ALA A 34 3.19 -7.67 13.93
C ALA A 34 2.73 -7.84 12.48
N LEU A 35 1.67 -8.63 12.29
CA LEU A 35 0.96 -8.79 11.02
C LEU A 35 -0.46 -8.23 11.16
N THR A 36 -1.04 -7.81 10.05
CA THR A 36 -2.43 -7.36 9.98
C THR A 36 -3.28 -8.39 9.24
N LEU A 37 -4.50 -8.63 9.71
CA LEU A 37 -5.47 -9.43 8.98
C LEU A 37 -6.16 -8.54 7.93
N ARG A 38 -5.99 -8.88 6.65
CA ARG A 38 -6.47 -8.03 5.56
C ARG A 38 -7.98 -8.08 5.41
N SER A 39 -8.64 -6.91 5.37
CA SER A 39 -10.11 -6.80 5.23
C SER A 39 -10.61 -6.49 3.81
N ILE A 40 -9.71 -6.27 2.86
CA ILE A 40 -10.03 -5.88 1.47
C ILE A 40 -9.22 -6.67 0.46
N GLU A 41 -9.69 -6.77 -0.78
CA GLU A 41 -8.93 -7.37 -1.87
C GLU A 41 -7.69 -6.54 -2.26
N PRO A 42 -6.68 -7.14 -2.91
CA PRO A 42 -6.47 -8.59 -3.06
C PRO A 42 -6.20 -9.29 -1.71
N CYS A 43 -6.29 -10.61 -1.64
CA CYS A 43 -5.85 -11.40 -0.46
C CYS A 43 -6.63 -11.10 0.84
N ALA A 44 -7.92 -10.75 0.72
CA ALA A 44 -8.77 -10.59 1.90
C ALA A 44 -8.76 -11.88 2.75
N GLY A 45 -8.75 -11.71 4.08
CA GLY A 45 -8.71 -12.82 5.04
C GLY A 45 -7.33 -13.43 5.29
N GLN A 46 -6.25 -12.91 4.66
CA GLN A 46 -4.88 -13.36 4.89
C GLN A 46 -4.11 -12.41 5.83
N TRP A 47 -3.16 -12.97 6.58
CA TRP A 47 -2.20 -12.20 7.37
C TRP A 47 -1.12 -11.62 6.45
N HIS A 48 -0.83 -10.33 6.58
CA HIS A 48 0.18 -9.65 5.77
C HIS A 48 0.96 -8.61 6.59
N LEU A 49 2.08 -8.15 6.03
CA LEU A 49 2.78 -6.98 6.55
C LEU A 49 1.92 -5.72 6.29
N PRO A 50 1.85 -4.78 7.23
CA PRO A 50 1.20 -3.50 6.95
C PRO A 50 2.00 -2.72 5.91
N GLY A 51 1.30 -2.08 4.98
CA GLY A 51 1.91 -1.35 3.87
C GLY A 51 0.91 -0.61 3.01
N GLY A 52 1.42 0.05 1.99
CA GLY A 52 0.63 0.95 1.14
C GLY A 52 1.25 1.20 -0.21
N THR A 53 0.45 1.78 -1.10
CA THR A 53 0.89 2.23 -2.42
C THR A 53 1.55 3.60 -2.31
N VAL A 54 2.66 3.78 -3.02
CA VAL A 54 3.33 5.08 -3.19
C VAL A 54 2.69 5.81 -4.37
N TYR A 55 2.22 7.04 -4.14
CA TYR A 55 1.65 7.87 -5.18
C TYR A 55 2.73 8.47 -6.09
N TYR A 56 2.35 8.79 -7.32
CA TYR A 56 3.28 9.45 -8.25
C TYR A 56 3.76 10.77 -7.65
N GLY A 57 5.07 10.99 -7.58
CA GLY A 57 5.67 12.17 -6.98
C GLY A 57 5.71 12.18 -5.44
N GLU A 58 5.25 11.13 -4.76
CA GLU A 58 5.41 10.97 -3.31
C GLU A 58 6.86 10.61 -2.97
N SER A 59 7.46 11.31 -2.00
CA SER A 59 8.76 10.95 -1.42
C SER A 59 8.57 9.88 -0.34
N PHE A 60 9.39 8.83 -0.38
CA PHE A 60 9.36 7.70 0.56
C PHE A 60 10.72 7.45 1.22
#